data_AF-A0A1Z4V7A3-F1
#
_entry.id   AF-A0A1Z4V7A3-F1
#
_cell.length_a   1.000
_cell.length_b   1.000
_cell.length_c   1.000
_cell.angle_alpha   90.00
_cell.angle_beta   90.00
_cell.angle_gamma   90.00
#
_symmetry.space_group_name_H-M   'P 1'
#
loop_
_entity.id
_entity.type
_entity.pdbx_description
1 polymer ?
#
loop_
_entity_poly.entity_id
_entity_poly.type
_entity_poly.pdbx_seq_one_letter_code
_entity_poly.pdbx_strand_id
1 'polypeptide(L)'
;MIKISNQQIDTLKEIISKYKNLECVECAQAIQNYLISQKIPSKRIKIYTGSAMGRNSYIYDETVSKYAISVNGRHQGIEIIIDEVEMIFDNHTSKNFYP
;
A
#
# COMPACT_ATOMS: atom_id res chain seq x y z
N MET A 1 10.88 7.10 18.44
CA MET A 1 9.55 6.45 18.37
C MET A 1 8.67 7.30 17.47
N ILE A 2 8.33 6.81 16.28
CA ILE A 2 7.43 7.52 15.37
C ILE A 2 6.01 7.31 15.91
N LYS A 3 5.35 8.40 16.26
CA LYS A 3 3.93 8.42 16.61
C LYS A 3 3.19 9.09 15.47
N ILE A 4 2.25 8.36 14.88
CA ILE A 4 1.29 8.90 13.92
C ILE A 4 -0.02 9.16 14.66
N SER A 5 -0.71 10.27 14.37
CA SER A 5 -2.01 10.57 14.99
C SER A 5 -3.14 9.83 14.28
N ASN A 6 -4.27 9.65 14.96
CA ASN A 6 -5.48 9.09 14.34
C ASN A 6 -5.91 9.89 13.11
N GLN A 7 -5.78 11.22 13.15
CA GLN A 7 -6.08 12.09 12.01
C GLN A 7 -5.16 11.82 10.81
N GLN A 8 -3.88 11.51 11.07
CA GLN A 8 -2.94 11.15 10.01
C GLN A 8 -3.26 9.77 9.43
N ILE A 9 -3.67 8.81 10.26
CA ILE A 9 -4.16 7.49 9.81
C ILE A 9 -5.43 7.65 8.96
N ASP A 10 -6.38 8.48 9.38
CA ASP A 10 -7.62 8.69 8.64
C ASP A 10 -7.35 9.37 7.29
N THR A 11 -6.42 10.33 7.26
CA THR A 11 -5.96 10.94 6.00
C THR A 11 -5.33 9.90 5.07
N LEU A 12 -4.53 8.97 5.60
CA LEU A 12 -3.98 7.86 4.81
C LEU A 12 -5.09 6.97 4.22
N LYS A 13 -6.09 6.61 5.01
CA LYS A 13 -7.26 5.84 4.55
C LYS A 13 -8.02 6.58 3.45
N GLU A 14 -8.22 7.89 3.59
CA GLU A 14 -8.87 8.72 2.57
C GLU A 14 -8.05 8.76 1.27
N ILE A 15 -6.73 8.89 1.36
CA ILE A 15 -5.84 8.83 0.19
C ILE A 15 -6.00 7.48 -0.50
N ILE A 16 -5.88 6.37 0.25
CA ILE A 16 -5.98 5.01 -0.27
C ILE A 16 -7.33 4.78 -0.97
N SER A 17 -8.43 5.27 -0.38
CA SER A 17 -9.79 5.07 -0.89
C SER A 17 -10.04 5.62 -2.30
N LYS A 18 -9.17 6.54 -2.77
CA LYS A 18 -9.25 7.15 -4.10
C LYS A 18 -8.71 6.25 -5.21
N TYR A 19 -7.94 5.22 -4.85
CA TYR A 19 -7.28 4.33 -5.79
C TYR A 19 -7.99 2.99 -5.84
N LYS A 20 -8.35 2.57 -7.04
CA LYS A 20 -8.95 1.27 -7.31
C LYS A 20 -7.88 0.19 -7.29
N ASN A 21 -8.34 -1.06 -7.28
CA ASN A 21 -7.48 -2.21 -7.54
C ASN A 21 -6.67 -2.00 -8.83
N LEU A 22 -5.41 -2.48 -8.85
CA LEU A 22 -4.41 -2.32 -9.93
C LEU A 22 -3.74 -0.93 -10.05
N GLU A 23 -4.16 0.08 -9.28
CA GLU A 23 -3.55 1.43 -9.25
C GLU A 23 -2.50 1.58 -8.12
N CYS A 24 -1.74 0.51 -7.85
CA CYS A 24 -0.86 0.43 -6.69
C CYS A 24 0.33 1.41 -6.75
N VAL A 25 0.79 1.74 -7.96
CA VAL A 25 1.92 2.65 -8.16
C VAL A 25 1.52 4.07 -7.78
N GLU A 26 0.38 4.52 -8.30
CA GLU A 26 -0.20 5.84 -8.06
C GLU A 26 -0.62 5.98 -6.60
N CYS A 27 -1.25 4.96 -6.02
CA CYS A 27 -1.59 4.93 -4.59
C CYS A 27 -0.36 5.08 -3.71
N ALA A 28 0.66 4.23 -3.91
CA ALA A 28 1.88 4.30 -3.13
C ALA A 28 2.60 5.65 -3.33
N GLN A 29 2.54 6.27 -4.51
CA GLN A 29 3.08 7.62 -4.72
C GLN A 29 2.34 8.69 -3.91
N ALA A 30 1.00 8.65 -3.88
CA ALA A 30 0.21 9.61 -3.12
C ALA A 30 0.44 9.47 -1.60
N ILE A 31 0.49 8.25 -1.09
CA ILE A 31 0.85 7.99 0.31
C ILE A 31 2.24 8.55 0.62
N GLN A 32 3.24 8.25 -0.20
CA GLN A 32 4.61 8.73 0.00
C GLN A 32 4.68 10.27 0.02
N ASN A 33 4.00 10.95 -0.90
CA ASN A 33 3.96 12.40 -0.96
C ASN A 33 3.36 13.00 0.32
N TYR A 34 2.27 12.42 0.80
CA TYR A 34 1.65 12.82 2.05
C TYR A 34 2.62 12.65 3.23
N LEU A 35 3.23 11.48 3.39
CA LEU A 35 4.14 11.21 4.49
C LEU A 35 5.38 12.13 4.47
N ILE A 36 5.92 12.42 3.27
CA ILE A 36 7.00 13.41 3.11
C ILE A 36 6.53 14.80 3.59
N SER A 37 5.34 15.25 3.22
CA SER A 37 4.78 16.54 3.67
C SER A 37 4.61 16.62 5.18
N GLN A 38 4.34 15.48 5.83
CA GLN A 38 4.20 15.35 7.27
C GLN A 38 5.53 15.08 7.99
N LYS A 39 6.64 14.95 7.25
CA LYS A 39 7.96 14.55 7.77
C LYS A 39 7.93 13.21 8.52
N ILE A 40 7.06 12.29 8.08
CA ILE A 40 6.95 10.94 8.63
C ILE A 40 7.87 10.00 7.83
N PRO A 41 8.88 9.38 8.48
CA PRO A 41 9.72 8.38 7.84
C PRO A 41 8.89 7.20 7.35
N SER A 42 9.15 6.77 6.13
CA SER A 42 8.47 5.64 5.50
C SER A 42 9.35 5.03 4.42
N LYS A 43 9.04 3.80 4.04
CA LYS A 43 9.77 3.05 3.02
C LYS A 43 8.80 2.51 1.97
N ARG A 44 9.11 2.76 0.70
CA ARG A 44 8.37 2.16 -0.40
C ARG A 44 8.79 0.70 -0.57
N ILE A 45 7.83 -0.19 -0.50
CA ILE A 45 8.01 -1.62 -0.76
C ILE A 45 7.44 -1.99 -2.14
N LYS A 46 8.07 -2.98 -2.77
CA LYS A 46 7.76 -3.40 -4.14
C LYS A 46 7.78 -4.92 -4.21
N ILE A 47 6.72 -5.50 -4.74
CA ILE A 47 6.61 -6.93 -5.03
C ILE A 47 6.64 -7.10 -6.54
N TYR A 48 7.46 -8.04 -7.00
CA TYR A 48 7.60 -8.39 -8.40
C TYR A 48 7.53 -9.90 -8.59
N THR A 49 6.84 -10.35 -9.64
CA THR A 49 6.85 -11.76 -10.10
C THR A 49 8.18 -12.19 -10.75
N GLY A 50 9.21 -11.34 -10.72
CA GLY A 50 10.53 -11.61 -11.28
C GLY A 50 10.58 -11.38 -12.78
N SER A 51 11.08 -12.38 -13.54
CA SER A 51 11.29 -12.29 -15.00
C SER A 51 9.99 -12.21 -15.82
N ALA A 52 8.86 -12.59 -15.23
CA ALA A 52 7.54 -12.39 -15.81
C ALA A 52 7.03 -10.98 -15.48
N MET A 53 7.62 -9.95 -16.10
CA MET A 53 7.05 -8.59 -16.10
C MET A 53 6.26 -8.36 -17.38
N GLY A 54 5.02 -7.90 -17.27
CA GLY A 54 4.17 -7.59 -18.44
C GLY A 54 2.76 -8.15 -18.32
N ARG A 55 1.98 -8.06 -19.40
CA ARG A 55 0.60 -8.57 -19.43
C ARG A 55 0.58 -10.06 -19.01
N ASN A 56 -0.44 -10.45 -18.25
CA ASN A 56 -0.68 -11.80 -17.73
C ASN A 56 0.22 -12.25 -16.57
N SER A 57 0.91 -11.31 -15.91
CA SER A 57 1.69 -11.59 -14.71
C SER A 57 0.85 -11.24 -13.49
N TYR A 58 0.01 -12.17 -13.06
CA TYR A 58 -0.97 -11.89 -12.02
C TYR A 58 -0.39 -12.09 -10.62
N ILE A 59 -0.71 -11.18 -9.70
CA ILE A 59 -0.49 -11.34 -8.27
C ILE A 59 -1.88 -11.39 -7.62
N TYR A 60 -2.10 -12.35 -6.74
CA TYR A 60 -3.36 -12.53 -6.03
C TYR A 60 -3.14 -12.42 -4.52
N ASP A 61 -4.18 -11.98 -3.82
CA ASP A 61 -4.31 -12.16 -2.38
C ASP A 61 -5.20 -13.38 -2.13
N GLU A 62 -4.64 -14.38 -1.46
CA GLU A 62 -5.34 -15.63 -1.16
C GLU A 62 -6.46 -15.45 -0.13
N THR A 63 -6.45 -14.36 0.65
CA THR A 63 -7.47 -14.04 1.65
C THR A 63 -8.72 -13.39 1.05
N VAL A 64 -8.61 -12.79 -0.15
CA VAL A 64 -9.71 -12.13 -0.86
C VAL A 64 -9.93 -12.80 -2.21
N SER A 65 -10.79 -13.82 -2.24
CA SER A 65 -11.08 -14.52 -3.50
C SER A 65 -11.81 -13.58 -4.48
N LYS A 66 -11.28 -13.41 -5.70
CA LYS A 66 -11.96 -13.22 -7.01
C LYS A 66 -11.17 -12.34 -7.99
N TYR A 67 -10.29 -11.46 -7.52
CA TYR A 67 -9.59 -10.51 -8.39
C TYR A 67 -8.09 -10.46 -8.07
N ALA A 68 -7.28 -10.35 -9.12
CA ALA A 68 -5.85 -10.13 -8.98
C ALA A 68 -5.58 -8.72 -8.43
N ILE A 69 -4.62 -8.59 -7.52
CA ILE A 69 -4.16 -7.31 -6.95
C ILE A 69 -3.17 -6.61 -7.88
N SER A 70 -2.60 -7.38 -8.81
CA SER A 70 -1.80 -6.91 -9.93
C SER A 70 -2.03 -7.80 -11.16
N VAL A 71 -2.03 -7.22 -12.35
CA VAL A 71 -2.13 -7.95 -13.64
C VAL A 71 -0.85 -7.84 -14.49
N ASN A 72 0.13 -7.08 -14.00
CA ASN A 72 1.37 -6.75 -14.72
C ASN A 72 2.64 -7.22 -13.99
N GLY A 73 2.47 -7.96 -12.90
CA GLY A 73 3.53 -8.55 -12.10
C GLY A 73 4.16 -7.57 -11.12
N ARG A 74 3.50 -6.44 -10.84
CA ARG A 74 4.00 -5.37 -9.99
C ARG A 74 2.95 -4.96 -8.96
N HIS A 75 3.32 -5.00 -7.68
CA HIS A 75 2.53 -4.41 -6.61
C HIS A 75 3.40 -3.52 -5.73
N GLN A 76 2.84 -2.43 -5.22
CA GLN A 76 3.57 -1.46 -4.39
C GLN A 76 2.74 -1.06 -3.17
N GLY A 77 3.44 -0.87 -2.06
CA GLY A 77 2.89 -0.35 -0.82
C GLY A 77 3.90 0.54 -0.11
N ILE A 78 3.47 1.14 0.99
CA ILE A 78 4.30 1.97 1.85
C ILE A 78 4.33 1.36 3.26
N GLU A 79 5.55 1.11 3.73
CA GLU A 79 5.88 0.65 5.08
C GLU A 79 6.09 1.85 5.99
N ILE A 80 5.46 1.83 7.17
CA ILE A 80 5.65 2.78 8.27
C ILE A 80 5.88 1.97 9.54
N ILE A 81 6.91 2.33 10.31
CA ILE A 81 7.16 1.73 11.64
C ILE A 81 6.49 2.64 12.68
N ILE A 82 5.41 2.16 13.29
CA ILE A 82 4.64 2.88 14.32
C ILE A 82 4.77 2.11 15.62
N ASP A 83 5.32 2.74 16.65
CA ASP A 83 5.56 2.10 17.96
C ASP A 83 6.23 0.70 17.83
N GLU A 84 7.27 0.62 17.00
CA GLU A 84 8.05 -0.60 16.68
C GLU A 84 7.29 -1.68 15.92
N VAL A 85 6.04 -1.43 15.54
CA VAL A 85 5.23 -2.30 14.68
C VAL A 85 5.33 -1.85 13.24
N GLU A 86 5.68 -2.78 12.36
CA GLU A 86 5.65 -2.57 10.91
C GLU A 86 4.19 -2.56 10.43
N MET A 87 3.78 -1.47 9.78
CA MET A 87 2.47 -1.32 9.16
C MET A 87 2.63 -1.06 7.66
N ILE A 88 1.88 -1.79 6.84
CA ILE A 88 1.89 -1.66 5.39
C ILE A 88 0.58 -1.04 4.92
N PHE A 89 0.71 -0.01 4.08
CA PHE A 89 -0.39 0.71 3.45
C PHE A 89 -0.32 0.55 1.93
N ASP A 90 -1.38 0.06 1.31
CA ASP A 90 -1.52 -0.04 -0.14
C ASP A 90 -3.00 0.15 -0.57
N ASN A 91 -3.27 0.07 -1.88
CA ASN A 91 -4.63 0.09 -2.43
C ASN A 91 -5.32 -1.29 -2.42
N HIS A 92 -4.68 -2.29 -1.83
CA HIS A 92 -5.20 -3.64 -1.71
C HIS A 92 -5.45 -3.96 -0.24
N THR A 93 -6.49 -3.36 0.30
CA THR A 93 -6.95 -3.69 1.65
C THR A 93 -8.22 -4.51 1.60
N SER A 94 -8.11 -5.79 1.98
CA SER A 94 -9.15 -6.45 2.75
C SER A 94 -9.48 -5.57 3.95
N LYS A 95 -10.76 -5.21 4.13
CA LYS A 95 -11.24 -4.57 5.36
C LYS A 95 -10.62 -5.28 6.58
N ASN A 96 -10.05 -4.54 7.55
CA ASN A 96 -9.68 -4.99 8.91
C ASN A 96 -8.21 -5.32 9.23
N PHE A 97 -7.27 -4.37 9.06
CA PHE A 97 -6.02 -4.39 9.85
C PHE A 97 -5.66 -3.00 10.39
N TYR A 98 -6.46 -2.49 11.32
CA TYR A 98 -6.00 -1.55 12.35
C TYR A 98 -6.71 -1.91 13.66
N PRO A 99 -5.98 -2.07 14.78
CA PRO A 99 -6.59 -2.28 16.10
C PRO A 99 -7.47 -1.12 16.54
#